data_AF-A0A920FHS7-F1
#
_entry.id   AF-A0A920FHS7-F1
#
_cell.length_a   1.000
_cell.length_b   1.000
_cell.length_c   1.000
_cell.angle_alpha   90.00
_cell.angle_beta   90.00
_cell.angle_gamma   90.00
#
_symmetry.space_group_name_H-M   'P 1'
#
loop_
_entity.id
_entity.type
_entity.pdbx_description
1 polymer ?
#
loop_
_entity_poly.entity_id
_entity_poly.type
_entity_poly.pdbx_seq_one_letter_code
_entity_poly.pdbx_strand_id
1 'polypeptide(L)'
;MNLERIHQKVNNFKKVGRKSVIKKRYVDLKLKEKYTIKLLVYFQKHGLNDFSMSKLASDFNISKTTLYNHFDSKESMIDASVVYKLN
;
A
#
# COMPACT_ATOMS: atom_id res chain seq x y z
N MET A 1 4.90 9.49 -23.62
CA MET A 1 3.72 8.61 -23.75
C MET A 1 3.54 7.86 -22.43
N ASN A 2 2.64 8.33 -21.55
CA ASN A 2 2.47 7.76 -20.21
C ASN A 2 0.96 7.53 -19.98
N LEU A 3 0.45 6.44 -20.57
CA LEU A 3 -0.92 5.98 -20.38
C LEU A 3 -1.09 5.35 -18.99
N GLU A 4 -2.32 5.44 -18.47
CA GLU A 4 -2.84 4.80 -17.26
C GLU A 4 -2.60 5.51 -15.91
N ARG A 5 -2.67 6.85 -15.86
CA ARG A 5 -2.87 7.55 -14.58
C ARG A 5 -4.35 7.57 -14.18
N ILE A 6 -4.84 6.52 -13.54
CA ILE A 6 -6.22 6.48 -13.04
C ILE A 6 -6.29 7.23 -11.70
N HIS A 7 -7.04 8.34 -11.67
CA HIS A 7 -7.42 9.00 -10.42
C HIS A 7 -8.58 8.24 -9.78
N GLN A 8 -8.38 7.57 -8.64
CA GLN A 8 -9.50 7.24 -7.76
C GLN A 8 -9.13 7.13 -6.26
N LYS A 9 -10.18 7.34 -5.45
CA LYS A 9 -10.31 7.32 -3.98
C LYS A 9 -10.02 8.61 -3.22
N VAL A 10 -11.04 9.48 -3.17
CA VAL A 10 -11.26 10.44 -2.08
C VAL A 10 -11.67 9.64 -0.83
N ASN A 11 -10.69 9.23 -0.03
CA ASN A 11 -11.00 8.61 1.27
C ASN A 11 -11.59 9.69 2.19
N ASN A 12 -12.85 9.51 2.62
CA ASN A 12 -13.51 10.27 3.67
C ASN A 12 -12.84 9.97 5.02
N PHE A 13 -11.81 10.74 5.39
CA PHE A 13 -11.20 10.65 6.72
C PHE A 13 -11.99 11.51 7.71
N LYS A 14 -12.55 10.86 8.73
CA LYS A 14 -13.24 11.48 9.88
C LYS A 14 -12.29 12.48 10.57
N LYS A 15 -12.73 13.72 10.75
CA LYS A 15 -11.96 14.88 11.23
C LYS A 15 -11.55 14.72 12.70
N VAL A 16 -10.25 14.84 12.99
CA VAL A 16 -9.74 15.29 14.31
C VAL A 16 -8.57 16.26 14.09
N GLY A 17 -8.75 17.52 14.52
CA GLY A 17 -7.69 18.43 14.96
C GLY A 17 -6.66 19.02 13.98
N ARG A 18 -6.59 18.62 12.71
CA ARG A 18 -5.68 19.24 11.71
C ARG A 18 -6.43 19.58 10.42
N LYS A 19 -6.09 20.69 9.75
CA LYS A 19 -6.72 21.08 8.47
C LYS A 19 -6.61 19.90 7.48
N SER A 20 -7.75 19.32 7.13
CA SER A 20 -7.82 18.19 6.21
C SER A 20 -7.50 18.68 4.80
N VAL A 21 -6.30 18.41 4.31
CA VAL A 21 -5.94 18.65 2.91
C VAL A 21 -6.48 17.48 2.10
N ILE A 22 -7.41 17.76 1.17
CA ILE A 22 -7.86 16.78 0.17
C ILE A 22 -6.66 16.49 -0.74
N LYS A 23 -5.91 15.43 -0.43
CA LYS A 23 -4.77 14.99 -1.24
C LYS A 23 -5.28 14.14 -2.39
N LYS A 24 -5.20 14.64 -3.61
CA LYS A 24 -5.33 13.81 -4.83
C LYS A 24 -4.17 12.81 -4.81
N ARG A 25 -4.46 11.52 -4.55
CA ARG A 25 -3.45 10.46 -4.59
C ARG A 25 -3.40 9.91 -6.00
N TYR A 26 -2.21 9.92 -6.59
CA TYR A 26 -1.93 9.23 -7.84
C TYR A 26 -1.59 7.77 -7.52
N VAL A 27 -2.37 6.82 -8.02
CA VAL A 27 -2.07 5.40 -7.91
C VAL A 27 -1.39 4.97 -9.19
N ASP A 28 -0.08 4.75 -9.11
CA ASP A 28 0.67 4.12 -10.18
C ASP A 28 0.48 2.60 -10.09
N LEU A 29 -0.22 2.02 -11.08
CA LEU A 29 -0.57 0.59 -11.09
C LEU A 29 0.68 -0.30 -11.14
N LYS A 30 1.67 0.07 -11.96
CA LYS A 30 2.93 -0.69 -12.07
C LYS A 30 3.71 -0.68 -10.77
N LEU A 31 3.74 0.48 -10.10
CA LEU A 31 4.41 0.60 -8.81
C LEU A 31 3.66 -0.18 -7.71
N LYS A 32 2.33 -0.15 -7.73
CA LYS A 32 1.50 -0.94 -6.80
C LYS A 32 1.78 -2.43 -6.96
N GLU A 33 1.78 -2.94 -8.19
CA GLU A 33 2.11 -4.33 -8.51
C GLU A 33 3.52 -4.71 -8.02
N LYS A 34 4.52 -3.86 -8.27
CA LYS A 34 5.88 -4.06 -7.74
C LYS A 34 5.90 -4.19 -6.21
N TYR A 35 5.10 -3.40 -5.50
CA TYR A 35 4.99 -3.53 -4.05
C TYR A 35 4.24 -4.79 -3.64
N THR A 36 3.18 -5.20 -4.36
CA THR A 36 2.48 -6.47 -4.12
C THR A 36 3.43 -7.67 -4.19
N ILE A 37 4.31 -7.71 -5.19
CA ILE A 37 5.32 -8.77 -5.31
C ILE A 37 6.29 -8.76 -4.12
N LYS A 38 6.77 -7.57 -3.71
CA LYS A 38 7.62 -7.45 -2.52
C LYS A 38 6.91 -7.92 -1.25
N LEU A 39 5.63 -7.58 -1.08
CA LEU A 39 4.80 -8.00 0.05
C LEU A 39 4.64 -9.51 0.09
N LEU A 40 4.37 -10.14 -1.06
CA LEU A 40 4.30 -11.59 -1.17
C LEU A 40 5.58 -12.27 -0.66
N VAL A 41 6.75 -11.84 -1.16
CA VAL A 41 8.05 -12.40 -0.73
C VAL A 41 8.28 -12.17 0.76
N TYR A 42 7.91 -10.99 1.26
CA TYR A 42 8.02 -10.66 2.67
C TYR A 42 7.19 -11.61 3.56
N PHE A 43 5.92 -11.79 3.22
CA PHE A 43 5.00 -12.64 3.98
C PHE A 43 5.35 -14.12 3.89
N GLN A 44 5.94 -14.57 2.78
CA GLN A 44 6.50 -15.92 2.69
C GLN A 44 7.67 -16.15 3.66
N LYS A 45 8.50 -15.13 3.87
CA LYS A 45 9.68 -15.22 4.76
C LYS A 45 9.33 -15.06 6.24
N HIS A 46 8.37 -14.19 6.56
CA HIS A 46 8.10 -13.77 7.94
C HIS A 46 6.75 -14.23 8.48
N GLY A 47 5.87 -14.79 7.65
CA GLY A 47 4.48 -15.06 7.99
C GLY A 47 3.64 -13.78 8.13
N LEU A 48 2.38 -13.94 8.53
CA LEU A 48 1.42 -12.83 8.66
C LEU A 48 1.21 -12.35 10.10
N ASN A 49 1.56 -13.17 11.09
CA ASN A 49 1.17 -12.96 12.48
C ASN A 49 1.98 -11.87 13.19
N ASP A 50 3.25 -11.65 12.81
CA ASP A 50 4.15 -10.78 13.57
C ASP A 50 4.93 -9.81 12.68
N PHE A 51 4.19 -9.01 11.89
CA PHE A 51 4.78 -7.86 11.21
C PHE A 51 4.14 -6.55 11.65
N SER A 52 5.01 -5.55 11.86
CA SER A 52 4.62 -4.17 12.08
C SER A 52 4.84 -3.36 10.81
N MET A 53 4.02 -2.32 10.63
CA MET A 53 4.18 -1.38 9.52
C MET A 53 5.52 -0.63 9.56
N SER A 54 6.10 -0.43 10.76
CA SER A 54 7.43 0.17 10.91
C SER A 54 8.50 -0.74 10.31
N LYS A 55 8.47 -2.02 10.70
CA LYS A 55 9.45 -3.00 10.23
C LYS A 55 9.31 -3.26 8.73
N LEU A 56 8.08 -3.44 8.24
CA LEU A 56 7.81 -3.62 6.82
C LEU A 56 8.34 -2.46 5.97
N ALA A 57 8.07 -1.22 6.38
CA ALA A 57 8.54 -0.02 5.68
C ALA A 57 10.07 0.07 5.68
N SER A 58 10.70 -0.23 6.82
CA SER A 58 12.16 -0.30 6.96
C SER A 58 12.77 -1.36 6.04
N ASP A 59 12.22 -2.58 6.05
CA ASP A 59 12.71 -3.69 5.24
C ASP A 59 12.56 -3.40 3.73
N PHE A 60 11.60 -2.55 3.35
CA PHE A 60 11.38 -2.14 1.97
C PHE A 60 12.19 -0.90 1.56
N ASN A 61 12.87 -0.26 2.51
CA ASN A 61 13.54 1.03 2.38
C ASN A 61 12.61 2.14 1.85
N ILE A 62 11.40 2.23 2.40
CA ILE A 62 10.40 3.24 2.04
C ILE A 62 9.68 3.75 3.29
N SER A 63 8.92 4.84 3.15
CA SER A 63 8.09 5.34 4.25
C SER A 63 6.80 4.52 4.39
N LYS A 64 6.22 4.48 5.62
CA LYS A 64 4.86 3.96 5.84
C LYS A 64 3.84 4.66 4.94
N THR A 65 3.99 5.97 4.76
CA THR A 65 3.12 6.78 3.89
C THR A 65 3.16 6.29 2.45
N THR A 66 4.33 5.87 1.96
CA THR A 66 4.48 5.31 0.60
C THR A 66 3.65 4.04 0.46
N LEU A 67 3.71 3.11 1.43
CA LEU A 67 2.86 1.93 1.45
C LEU A 67 1.37 2.31 1.46
N TYR A 68 0.97 3.23 2.35
CA TYR A 68 -0.42 3.69 2.45
C TYR A 68 -0.91 4.54 1.27
N ASN A 69 -0.02 4.98 0.37
CA ASN A 69 -0.43 5.61 -0.88
C ASN A 69 -0.91 4.58 -1.91
N HIS A 70 -0.48 3.31 -1.78
CA HIS A 70 -0.84 2.22 -2.70
C HIS A 70 -1.89 1.26 -2.12
N PHE A 71 -1.96 1.17 -0.79
CA PHE A 71 -2.80 0.24 -0.05
C PHE A 71 -3.59 1.00 1.02
N ASP A 72 -4.88 0.68 1.16
CA ASP A 72 -5.77 1.39 2.09
C ASP A 72 -5.53 1.01 3.56
N SER A 73 -5.09 -0.23 3.79
CA SER A 73 -4.84 -0.78 5.13
C SER A 73 -3.77 -1.86 5.10
N LYS A 74 -3.37 -2.33 6.30
CA LYS A 74 -2.47 -3.47 6.47
C LYS A 74 -3.08 -4.74 5.85
N GLU A 75 -4.38 -4.94 6.03
CA GLU A 75 -5.15 -6.06 5.51
C GLU A 75 -5.17 -6.03 3.98
N SER A 76 -5.37 -4.85 3.37
CA SER A 76 -5.34 -4.73 1.91
C SER A 76 -3.99 -5.09 1.27
N MET A 77 -2.88 -4.98 2.02
CA MET A 77 -1.55 -5.45 1.57
C MET A 77 -1.47 -6.98 1.57
N ILE A 78 -2.05 -7.61 2.58
CA ILE A 78 -2.14 -9.07 2.71
C ILE A 78 -3.02 -9.61 1.59
N ASP A 79 -4.23 -9.05 1.44
CA ASP A 79 -5.20 -9.45 0.41
C ASP A 79 -4.59 -9.34 -0.99
N ALA A 80 -3.95 -8.21 -1.30
CA ALA A 80 -3.29 -8.01 -2.60
C ALA A 80 -2.22 -9.09 -2.86
N SER A 81 -1.46 -9.46 -1.84
CA SER A 81 -0.40 -10.47 -1.95
C SER A 81 -0.97 -11.88 -2.13
N VAL A 82 -2.04 -12.21 -1.42
CA VAL A 82 -2.72 -13.50 -1.53
C VAL A 82 -3.41 -13.63 -2.89
N VAL A 83 -4.14 -12.61 -3.33
CA VAL A 83 -4.77 -12.57 -4.66
C VAL A 83 -3.73 -12.72 -5.76
N TYR A 84 -2.60 -12.02 -5.66
CA TYR A 84 -1.51 -12.16 -6.64
C TYR A 84 -0.94 -13.58 -6.72
N LYS A 85 -0.93 -14.33 -5.61
CA LYS A 85 -0.44 -15.71 -5.58
C LYS A 85 -1.45 -16.73 -6.10
N LEU A 86 -2.74 -16.44 -5.99
CA LEU A 86 -3.84 -17.36 -6.31
C LEU A 86 -4.39 -17.19 -7.73
N ASN A 87 -4.18 -16.01 -8.34
CA ASN A 87 -4.45 -15.77 -9.76
C ASN A 87 -3.30 -16.29 -10.63
#